data_AF-A0ABD5S1K6-F1
#
_entry.id   AF-A0ABD5S1K6-F1
#
_cell.length_a   1.000
_cell.length_b   1.000
_cell.length_c   1.000
_cell.angle_alpha   90.00
_cell.angle_beta   90.00
_cell.angle_gamma   90.00
#
_symmetry.space_group_name_H-M   'P 1'
#
loop_
_entity.id
_entity.type
_entity.pdbx_description
1 polymer ?
#
loop_
_entity_poly.entity_id
_entity_poly.type
_entity_poly.pdbx_seq_one_letter_code
_entity_poly.pdbx_strand_id
1 'polypeptide(L)'
;AVDVVTDERFGESPPPVDRAVDADCPNCGSRLRARYAEEDVEIVCPDCSTLVHYGYFPPRGGTTRDPEALFDAYGKRLWREFTLADRGVCPSCSGRTRTRVERDSDHHLRYPAVSRCLDCGAEVATAIGLRLLADPTVVSFLADHGEGVDDRPFWEFGFCIDDAEVRAESEDPLRVVVPIRRGDETLRVTVDAAGTVVETARITSR
;
A
#
# COMPACT_ATOMS: atom_id res chain seq x y z
N ALA A 1 40.29 -8.90 -10.19
CA ALA A 1 39.20 -9.67 -9.59
C ALA A 1 37.93 -9.28 -10.32
N VAL A 2 37.13 -10.23 -10.80
CA VAL A 2 35.79 -9.93 -11.28
C VAL A 2 34.89 -10.24 -10.10
N ASP A 3 34.61 -9.24 -9.27
CA ASP A 3 33.60 -9.37 -8.21
C ASP A 3 32.23 -9.42 -8.91
N VAL A 4 31.84 -10.61 -9.37
CA VAL A 4 30.52 -10.86 -9.94
C VAL A 4 29.63 -11.40 -8.83
N VAL A 5 28.71 -10.57 -8.36
CA VAL A 5 27.58 -11.05 -7.58
C VAL A 5 26.67 -11.83 -8.53
N THR A 6 26.66 -13.16 -8.38
CA THR A 6 25.72 -14.05 -9.10
C THR A 6 24.48 -14.21 -8.25
N ASP A 7 23.57 -13.25 -8.35
CA ASP A 7 22.21 -13.31 -7.77
C ASP A 7 21.21 -13.18 -8.93
N GLU A 8 20.27 -14.11 -8.99
CA GLU A 8 19.18 -14.13 -9.97
C GLU A 8 18.29 -12.87 -9.89
N ARG A 9 18.39 -12.09 -8.80
CA ARG A 9 17.88 -10.72 -8.69
C ARG A 9 18.41 -9.77 -9.76
N PHE A 10 19.57 -10.06 -10.34
CA PHE A 10 20.18 -9.27 -11.42
C PHE A 10 20.23 -10.07 -12.73
N GLY A 11 19.39 -11.11 -12.85
CA GLY A 11 19.25 -11.92 -14.06
C GLY A 11 18.54 -11.17 -15.19
N GLU A 12 18.31 -11.87 -16.31
CA GLU A 12 17.63 -11.31 -17.47
C GLU A 12 16.18 -10.94 -17.16
N SER A 13 15.79 -9.73 -17.58
CA SER A 13 14.44 -9.19 -17.46
C SER A 13 13.45 -10.00 -18.29
N PRO A 14 12.30 -10.43 -17.74
CA PRO A 14 11.25 -11.02 -18.56
C PRO A 14 10.63 -9.95 -19.49
N PRO A 15 9.90 -10.37 -20.54
CA PRO A 15 9.18 -9.43 -21.40
C PRO A 15 8.24 -8.52 -20.60
N PRO A 16 7.99 -7.27 -21.05
CA PRO A 16 7.06 -6.38 -20.40
C PRO A 16 5.66 -6.99 -20.28
N VAL A 17 5.00 -6.72 -19.16
CA VAL A 17 3.64 -7.15 -18.87
C VAL A 17 2.77 -5.93 -18.65
N ASP A 18 1.58 -5.92 -19.23
CA ASP A 18 0.58 -4.86 -19.02
C ASP A 18 -0.83 -5.48 -18.99
N ARG A 19 -1.56 -5.29 -17.88
CA ARG A 19 -2.93 -5.80 -17.72
C ARG A 19 -3.81 -4.88 -16.89
N ALA A 20 -5.12 -5.02 -17.05
CA ALA A 20 -6.07 -4.46 -16.09
C ALA A 20 -5.97 -5.19 -14.73
N VAL A 21 -6.25 -4.47 -13.65
CA VAL A 21 -6.33 -5.01 -12.27
C VAL A 21 -7.70 -4.75 -11.65
N ASP A 22 -8.09 -5.51 -10.63
CA ASP A 22 -9.38 -5.41 -9.93
C ASP A 22 -9.51 -4.19 -9.00
N ALA A 23 -9.18 -3.02 -9.53
CA ALA A 23 -9.25 -1.74 -8.85
C ALA A 23 -9.63 -0.61 -9.81
N ASP A 24 -10.44 0.32 -9.33
CA ASP A 24 -10.84 1.51 -10.07
C ASP A 24 -10.00 2.72 -9.63
N CYS A 25 -9.77 3.64 -10.56
CA CYS A 25 -8.99 4.84 -10.31
C CYS A 25 -9.73 5.72 -9.29
N PRO A 26 -9.07 6.13 -8.18
CA PRO A 26 -9.74 6.93 -7.15
C PRO A 26 -10.11 8.34 -7.62
N ASN A 27 -9.51 8.83 -8.71
CA ASN A 27 -9.77 10.15 -9.25
C ASN A 27 -10.90 10.18 -10.31
N CYS A 28 -10.97 9.19 -11.20
CA CYS A 28 -11.90 9.22 -12.34
C CYS A 28 -12.79 7.98 -12.50
N GLY A 29 -12.60 6.94 -11.68
CA GLY A 29 -13.40 5.71 -11.72
C GLY A 29 -13.06 4.73 -12.85
N SER A 30 -12.15 5.08 -13.77
CA SER A 30 -11.70 4.17 -14.82
C SER A 30 -10.89 3.00 -14.26
N ARG A 31 -10.90 1.87 -14.97
CA ARG A 31 -10.18 0.67 -14.58
C ARG A 31 -8.66 0.87 -14.58
N LEU A 32 -7.99 0.56 -13.47
CA LEU A 32 -6.55 0.68 -13.36
C LEU A 32 -5.82 -0.42 -14.15
N ARG A 33 -4.58 -0.12 -14.53
CA ARG A 33 -3.66 -1.04 -15.18
C ARG A 33 -2.40 -1.23 -14.36
N ALA A 34 -1.90 -2.46 -14.31
CA ALA A 34 -0.60 -2.81 -13.77
C ALA A 34 0.37 -3.10 -14.91
N ARG A 35 1.52 -2.43 -14.87
CA ARG A 35 2.61 -2.58 -15.84
C ARG A 35 3.87 -3.04 -15.13
N TYR A 36 4.57 -4.02 -15.71
CA TYR A 36 5.93 -4.40 -15.35
C TYR A 36 6.83 -4.20 -16.57
N ALA A 37 7.86 -3.36 -16.48
CA ALA A 37 8.86 -3.16 -17.52
C ALA A 37 10.14 -2.60 -16.90
N GLU A 38 11.31 -3.04 -17.35
CA GLU A 38 12.61 -2.54 -16.83
C GLU A 38 12.69 -2.60 -15.29
N GLU A 39 12.21 -3.72 -14.71
CA GLU A 39 12.14 -3.97 -13.27
C GLU A 39 11.21 -3.06 -12.48
N ASP A 40 10.55 -2.11 -13.12
CA ASP A 40 9.59 -1.23 -12.50
C ASP A 40 8.18 -1.81 -12.60
N VAL A 41 7.45 -1.72 -11.50
CA VAL A 41 6.02 -1.96 -11.45
C VAL A 41 5.30 -0.63 -11.27
N GLU A 42 4.32 -0.38 -12.14
CA GLU A 42 3.45 0.79 -12.09
C GLU A 42 2.00 0.34 -11.98
N ILE A 43 1.23 0.96 -11.08
CA ILE A 43 -0.24 0.88 -11.05
C ILE A 43 -0.77 2.24 -11.46
N VAL A 44 -1.34 2.34 -12.66
CA VAL A 44 -1.67 3.62 -13.30
C VAL A 44 -3.08 3.63 -13.88
N CYS A 45 -3.66 4.82 -13.97
CA CYS A 45 -4.88 5.04 -14.74
C CYS A 45 -4.54 5.30 -16.21
N PRO A 46 -5.20 4.62 -17.18
CA PRO A 46 -5.00 4.92 -18.60
C PRO A 46 -5.71 6.22 -19.06
N ASP A 47 -6.68 6.71 -18.31
CA ASP A 47 -7.59 7.80 -18.73
C ASP A 47 -7.30 9.14 -18.05
N CYS A 48 -6.47 9.17 -16.99
CA CYS A 48 -6.05 10.40 -16.31
C CYS A 48 -4.63 10.26 -15.73
N SER A 49 -4.07 11.33 -15.17
CA SER A 49 -2.68 11.36 -14.67
C SER A 49 -2.45 10.67 -13.32
N THR A 50 -3.39 9.85 -12.84
CA THR A 50 -3.27 9.20 -11.53
C THR A 50 -2.28 8.04 -11.59
N LEU A 51 -1.21 8.15 -10.80
CA LEU A 51 -0.27 7.09 -10.45
C LEU A 51 -0.61 6.60 -9.04
N VAL A 52 -1.07 5.35 -8.93
CA VAL A 52 -1.39 4.73 -7.63
C VAL A 52 -0.14 4.20 -6.95
N HIS A 53 0.78 3.62 -7.74
CA HIS A 53 2.01 3.06 -7.19
C HIS A 53 3.10 2.99 -8.25
N TYR A 54 4.35 3.21 -7.83
CA TYR A 54 5.56 2.98 -8.61
C TYR A 54 6.63 2.34 -7.71
N GLY A 55 7.27 1.28 -8.18
CA GLY A 55 8.44 0.76 -7.47
C GLY A 55 9.05 -0.50 -8.08
N TYR A 56 10.22 -0.85 -7.58
CA TYR A 56 11.05 -1.94 -8.11
C TYR A 56 10.55 -3.33 -7.75
N PHE A 57 10.57 -4.25 -8.71
CA PHE A 57 10.47 -5.69 -8.50
C PHE A 57 11.55 -6.42 -9.31
N PRO A 58 12.34 -7.31 -8.69
CA PRO A 58 13.47 -7.91 -9.39
C PRO A 58 13.02 -8.83 -10.53
N PRO A 59 13.83 -8.99 -11.59
CA PRO A 59 13.57 -9.83 -12.75
C PRO A 59 13.03 -11.22 -12.39
N ARG A 60 13.67 -11.89 -11.43
CA ARG A 60 13.28 -13.23 -10.95
C ARG A 60 11.83 -13.30 -10.45
N GLY A 61 11.29 -12.16 -10.01
CA GLY A 61 9.89 -11.98 -9.65
C GLY A 61 8.93 -12.26 -10.80
N GLY A 62 9.30 -11.90 -12.03
CA GLY A 62 8.49 -12.12 -13.23
C GLY A 62 8.90 -13.34 -14.08
N THR A 63 10.16 -13.77 -14.08
CA THR A 63 10.67 -14.82 -15.00
C THR A 63 9.94 -16.17 -14.92
N THR A 64 9.37 -16.50 -13.76
CA THR A 64 8.72 -17.81 -13.49
C THR A 64 7.23 -17.72 -13.21
N ARG A 65 6.64 -16.53 -13.39
CA ARG A 65 5.24 -16.25 -13.05
C ARG A 65 4.49 -15.84 -14.29
N ASP A 66 3.23 -16.26 -14.38
CA ASP A 66 2.31 -15.59 -15.30
C ASP A 66 2.05 -14.14 -14.83
N PRO A 67 1.46 -13.29 -15.69
CA PRO A 67 1.15 -11.91 -15.34
C PRO A 67 0.36 -11.72 -14.04
N GLU A 68 -0.55 -12.63 -13.70
CA GLU A 68 -1.36 -12.52 -12.47
C GLU A 68 -0.52 -12.78 -11.25
N ALA A 69 0.17 -13.92 -11.25
CA ALA A 69 1.04 -14.34 -10.17
C ALA A 69 2.19 -13.33 -9.96
N LEU A 70 2.66 -12.66 -11.01
CA LEU A 70 3.66 -11.60 -10.92
C LEU A 70 3.17 -10.45 -10.03
N PHE A 71 2.01 -9.86 -10.36
CA PHE A 71 1.49 -8.72 -9.61
C PHE A 71 0.96 -9.12 -8.23
N ASP A 72 0.42 -10.33 -8.07
CA ASP A 72 0.10 -10.89 -6.76
C ASP A 72 1.35 -10.99 -5.86
N ALA A 73 2.44 -11.57 -6.38
CA ALA A 73 3.69 -11.67 -5.64
C ALA A 73 4.30 -10.29 -5.33
N TYR A 74 4.19 -9.34 -6.26
CA TYR A 74 4.61 -7.97 -6.06
C TYR A 74 3.82 -7.28 -4.93
N GLY A 75 2.49 -7.29 -5.03
CA GLY A 75 1.61 -6.70 -4.03
C GLY A 75 1.88 -7.27 -2.65
N LYS A 76 2.00 -8.61 -2.56
CA LYS A 76 2.36 -9.32 -1.33
C LYS A 76 3.66 -8.81 -0.72
N ARG A 77 4.74 -8.75 -1.51
CA ARG A 77 6.04 -8.28 -1.03
C ARG A 77 5.97 -6.83 -0.56
N LEU A 78 5.36 -5.97 -1.37
CA LEU A 78 5.40 -4.53 -1.19
C LEU A 78 4.67 -4.07 0.07
N TRP A 79 3.45 -4.56 0.33
CA TRP A 79 2.73 -4.14 1.53
C TRP A 79 3.44 -4.60 2.83
N ARG A 80 4.20 -5.71 2.77
CA ARG A 80 5.05 -6.18 3.88
C ARG A 80 6.27 -5.31 4.08
N GLU A 81 6.90 -4.82 3.00
CA GLU A 81 7.97 -3.82 3.09
C GLU A 81 7.44 -2.53 3.75
N PHE A 82 6.26 -2.06 3.36
CA PHE A 82 5.64 -0.91 4.01
C PHE A 82 5.26 -1.17 5.47
N THR A 83 4.85 -2.40 5.80
CA THR A 83 4.63 -2.81 7.19
C THR A 83 5.95 -2.78 7.98
N LEU A 84 7.06 -3.26 7.43
CA LEU A 84 8.37 -3.14 8.09
C LEU A 84 8.72 -1.67 8.35
N ALA A 85 8.54 -0.81 7.34
CA ALA A 85 8.79 0.62 7.46
C ALA A 85 7.93 1.26 8.54
N ASP A 86 6.68 0.81 8.69
CA ASP A 86 5.79 1.27 9.76
C ASP A 86 6.24 0.79 11.15
N ARG A 87 6.73 -0.45 11.22
CA ARG A 87 7.20 -1.10 12.46
C ARG A 87 8.63 -0.72 12.85
N GLY A 88 9.19 0.33 12.28
CA GLY A 88 10.49 0.88 12.70
C GLY A 88 11.70 0.32 11.94
N VAL A 89 11.51 -0.47 10.87
CA VAL A 89 12.60 -1.09 10.10
C VAL A 89 12.54 -0.67 8.62
N CYS A 90 13.59 0.00 8.14
CA CYS A 90 13.69 0.44 6.75
C CYS A 90 13.84 -0.76 5.80
N PRO A 91 12.98 -0.91 4.77
CA PRO A 91 13.12 -1.99 3.78
C PRO A 91 14.42 -1.91 2.96
N SER A 92 14.97 -0.70 2.79
CA SER A 92 16.15 -0.48 1.96
C SER A 92 17.47 -0.75 2.69
N CYS A 93 17.62 -0.26 3.93
CA CYS A 93 18.89 -0.35 4.68
C CYS A 93 18.79 -1.09 6.02
N SER A 94 17.60 -1.58 6.41
CA SER A 94 17.32 -2.15 7.73
C SER A 94 17.56 -1.20 8.92
N GLY A 95 17.74 0.09 8.65
CA GLY A 95 17.86 1.15 9.66
C GLY A 95 16.52 1.47 10.34
N ARG A 96 16.54 2.43 11.24
CA ARG A 96 15.38 2.82 12.06
C ARG A 96 14.48 3.75 11.27
N THR A 97 13.18 3.47 11.27
CA THR A 97 12.17 4.37 10.69
C THR A 97 11.32 5.00 11.79
N ARG A 98 10.75 6.16 11.47
CA ARG A 98 9.73 6.81 12.26
C ARG A 98 8.55 7.14 11.36
N THR A 99 7.37 6.63 11.71
CA THR A 99 6.11 6.96 11.02
C THR A 99 5.45 8.17 11.64
N ARG A 100 4.85 9.02 10.80
CA ARG A 100 3.89 10.06 11.18
C ARG A 100 2.77 10.14 10.16
N VAL A 101 1.57 10.50 10.63
CA VAL A 101 0.49 10.96 9.74
C VAL A 101 0.72 12.45 9.48
N GLU A 102 0.94 12.80 8.22
CA GLU A 102 1.18 14.18 7.79
C GLU A 102 -0.10 14.80 7.21
N ARG A 103 -0.09 16.13 7.00
CA ARG A 103 -1.17 16.91 6.37
C ARG A 103 -0.57 17.77 5.28
N ASP A 104 -1.37 18.08 4.25
CA ASP A 104 -0.97 18.97 3.15
C ASP A 104 0.37 18.56 2.49
N SER A 105 0.53 17.26 2.29
CA SER A 105 1.74 16.69 1.69
C SER A 105 1.74 16.76 0.17
N ASP A 106 2.91 16.64 -0.44
CA ASP A 106 3.07 16.49 -1.89
C ASP A 106 2.71 15.07 -2.41
N HIS A 107 2.20 14.18 -1.56
CA HIS A 107 1.93 12.77 -1.90
C HIS A 107 0.55 12.51 -2.52
N HIS A 108 -0.16 13.55 -2.98
CA HIS A 108 -1.53 13.46 -3.50
C HIS A 108 -2.56 12.79 -2.55
N LEU A 109 -2.21 12.68 -1.27
CA LEU A 109 -3.02 12.20 -0.17
C LEU A 109 -3.22 13.34 0.82
N ARG A 110 -4.42 13.45 1.38
CA ARG A 110 -4.76 14.42 2.43
C ARG A 110 -4.06 14.10 3.75
N TYR A 111 -4.00 12.81 4.11
CA TYR A 111 -3.43 12.30 5.35
C TYR A 111 -2.51 11.09 5.09
N PRO A 112 -1.36 11.25 4.41
CA PRO A 112 -0.44 10.13 4.22
C PRO A 112 0.17 9.67 5.55
N ALA A 113 0.37 8.36 5.67
CA ALA A 113 1.28 7.79 6.67
C ALA A 113 2.69 7.73 6.05
N VAL A 114 3.60 8.56 6.56
CA VAL A 114 4.97 8.71 6.05
C VAL A 114 5.94 8.08 7.03
N SER A 115 6.61 7.01 6.61
CA SER A 115 7.71 6.38 7.33
C SER A 115 9.04 6.93 6.79
N ARG A 116 9.76 7.71 7.61
CA ARG A 116 11.07 8.26 7.25
C ARG A 116 12.19 7.48 7.93
N CYS A 117 13.20 7.03 7.18
CA CYS A 117 14.37 6.36 7.73
C CYS A 117 15.35 7.39 8.31
N LEU A 118 15.75 7.19 9.56
CA LEU A 118 16.67 8.08 10.29
C LEU A 118 18.14 7.85 9.93
N ASP A 119 18.45 6.76 9.23
CA ASP A 119 19.83 6.35 8.93
C ASP A 119 20.20 6.56 7.45
N CYS A 120 19.28 6.34 6.50
CA CYS A 120 19.52 6.56 5.06
C CYS A 120 18.66 7.64 4.41
N GLY A 121 17.66 8.20 5.12
CA GLY A 121 16.79 9.24 4.59
C GLY A 121 15.70 8.78 3.62
N ALA A 122 15.59 7.48 3.32
CA ALA A 122 14.51 6.95 2.49
C ALA A 122 13.14 7.20 3.13
N GLU A 123 12.13 7.49 2.30
CA GLU A 123 10.76 7.75 2.73
C GLU A 123 9.79 6.79 2.05
N VAL A 124 8.81 6.32 2.83
CA VAL A 124 7.70 5.51 2.35
C VAL A 124 6.41 6.20 2.78
N ALA A 125 5.76 6.87 1.84
CA ALA A 125 4.46 7.49 2.02
C ALA A 125 3.36 6.61 1.43
N THR A 126 2.30 6.36 2.19
CA THR A 126 1.15 5.56 1.74
C THR A 126 -0.15 6.13 2.28
N ALA A 127 -1.29 5.70 1.74
CA ALA A 127 -2.56 5.84 2.45
C ALA A 127 -2.46 5.14 3.82
N ILE A 128 -3.14 5.68 4.84
CA ILE A 128 -3.18 5.08 6.18
C ILE A 128 -3.74 3.66 6.10
N GLY A 129 -4.76 3.45 5.28
CA GLY A 129 -5.43 2.16 5.16
C GLY A 129 -4.51 1.02 4.73
N LEU A 130 -3.43 1.29 3.99
CA LEU A 130 -2.43 0.27 3.66
C LEU A 130 -1.69 -0.25 4.90
N ARG A 131 -1.44 0.62 5.89
CA ARG A 131 -0.81 0.22 7.17
C ARG A 131 -1.77 -0.59 8.04
N LEU A 132 -3.07 -0.37 7.87
CA LEU A 132 -4.12 -1.07 8.60
C LEU A 132 -4.28 -2.54 8.18
N LEU A 133 -3.71 -2.99 7.07
CA LEU A 133 -3.71 -4.41 6.68
C LEU A 133 -2.99 -5.31 7.70
N ALA A 134 -2.11 -4.74 8.54
CA ALA A 134 -1.45 -5.45 9.63
C ALA A 134 -2.13 -5.24 11.00
N ASP A 135 -3.23 -4.48 11.08
CA ASP A 135 -3.98 -4.29 12.32
C ASP A 135 -4.91 -5.49 12.58
N PRO A 136 -4.86 -6.11 13.77
CA PRO A 136 -5.65 -7.31 14.05
C PRO A 136 -7.17 -7.08 13.95
N THR A 137 -7.66 -5.88 14.26
CA THR A 137 -9.10 -5.58 14.18
C THR A 137 -9.56 -5.49 12.73
N VAL A 138 -8.74 -4.88 11.87
CA VAL A 138 -9.00 -4.81 10.43
C VAL A 138 -8.92 -6.19 9.78
N VAL A 139 -7.88 -6.97 10.10
CA VAL A 139 -7.76 -8.36 9.63
C VAL A 139 -8.98 -9.19 10.05
N SER A 140 -9.40 -9.09 11.31
CA SER A 140 -10.59 -9.81 11.79
C SER A 140 -11.87 -9.33 11.09
N PHE A 141 -12.02 -8.04 10.85
CA PHE A 141 -13.18 -7.50 10.14
C PHE A 141 -13.25 -8.01 8.70
N LEU A 142 -12.13 -7.98 7.96
CA LEU A 142 -12.08 -8.54 6.60
C LEU A 142 -12.41 -10.04 6.60
N ALA A 143 -11.85 -10.79 7.55
CA ALA A 143 -12.10 -12.23 7.68
C ALA A 143 -13.59 -12.54 7.99
N ASP A 144 -14.25 -11.74 8.81
CA ASP A 144 -15.70 -11.87 9.09
C ASP A 144 -16.55 -11.67 7.82
N HIS A 145 -16.03 -10.94 6.83
CA HIS A 145 -16.65 -10.75 5.50
C HIS A 145 -16.10 -11.71 4.43
N GLY A 146 -15.32 -12.73 4.82
CA GLY A 146 -14.79 -13.74 3.90
C GLY A 146 -13.61 -13.30 3.04
N GLU A 147 -12.91 -12.23 3.44
CA GLU A 147 -11.74 -11.70 2.72
C GLU A 147 -10.46 -11.87 3.53
N GLY A 148 -9.41 -12.42 2.92
CA GLY A 148 -8.04 -12.39 3.41
C GLY A 148 -7.26 -11.20 2.86
N VAL A 149 -6.37 -10.62 3.68
CA VAL A 149 -5.49 -9.51 3.25
C VAL A 149 -4.54 -9.87 2.11
N ASP A 150 -4.27 -11.16 1.91
CA ASP A 150 -3.37 -11.70 0.87
C ASP A 150 -4.10 -12.48 -0.24
N ASP A 151 -5.44 -12.49 -0.21
CA ASP A 151 -6.24 -13.14 -1.26
C ASP A 151 -6.19 -12.33 -2.56
N ARG A 152 -5.82 -11.05 -2.48
CA ARG A 152 -5.65 -10.14 -3.59
C ARG A 152 -4.61 -9.05 -3.29
N PRO A 153 -4.05 -8.38 -4.30
CA PRO A 153 -3.15 -7.26 -4.09
C PRO A 153 -3.79 -6.09 -3.33
N PHE A 154 -2.98 -5.36 -2.56
CA PHE A 154 -3.51 -4.32 -1.68
C PHE A 154 -4.25 -3.18 -2.40
N TRP A 155 -3.89 -2.89 -3.66
CA TRP A 155 -4.51 -1.81 -4.43
C TRP A 155 -5.97 -2.09 -4.81
N GLU A 156 -6.44 -3.33 -4.64
CA GLU A 156 -7.85 -3.70 -4.83
C GLU A 156 -8.70 -3.34 -3.62
N PHE A 157 -8.07 -2.98 -2.49
CA PHE A 157 -8.73 -2.35 -1.37
C PHE A 157 -8.74 -0.83 -1.59
N GLY A 158 -9.91 -0.25 -1.87
CA GLY A 158 -10.03 1.20 -2.10
C GLY A 158 -9.44 2.05 -0.97
N PHE A 159 -9.62 1.63 0.29
CA PHE A 159 -9.05 2.31 1.46
C PHE A 159 -7.51 2.27 1.53
N CYS A 160 -6.84 1.45 0.71
CA CYS A 160 -5.38 1.37 0.63
C CYS A 160 -4.78 2.28 -0.45
N ILE A 161 -5.59 2.83 -1.36
CA ILE A 161 -5.12 3.68 -2.49
C ILE A 161 -5.82 5.04 -2.57
N ASP A 162 -6.83 5.26 -1.73
CA ASP A 162 -7.60 6.50 -1.64
C ASP A 162 -7.80 6.90 -0.17
N ASP A 163 -7.76 8.20 0.09
CA ASP A 163 -8.06 8.80 1.37
C ASP A 163 -9.16 9.87 1.31
N ALA A 164 -9.93 9.94 0.22
CA ALA A 164 -11.03 10.90 0.08
C ALA A 164 -12.08 10.82 1.20
N GLU A 165 -12.31 9.63 1.74
CA GLU A 165 -13.26 9.38 2.83
C GLU A 165 -12.63 9.51 4.23
N VAL A 166 -11.31 9.68 4.31
CA VAL A 166 -10.58 9.83 5.56
C VAL A 166 -10.80 11.22 6.12
N ARG A 167 -11.08 11.33 7.43
CA ARG A 167 -11.43 12.60 8.09
C ARG A 167 -10.69 12.78 9.41
N ALA A 168 -10.25 13.99 9.72
CA ALA A 168 -9.78 14.31 11.06
C ALA A 168 -10.97 14.47 12.03
N GLU A 169 -10.90 13.79 13.17
CA GLU A 169 -11.78 14.01 14.33
C GLU A 169 -11.23 15.08 15.28
N SER A 170 -9.90 15.20 15.34
CA SER A 170 -9.18 16.19 16.12
C SER A 170 -7.89 16.54 15.40
N GLU A 171 -7.41 17.77 15.53
CA GLU A 171 -6.17 18.23 14.91
C GLU A 171 -4.98 18.35 15.89
N ASP A 172 -5.27 18.58 17.17
CA ASP A 172 -4.27 18.63 18.23
C ASP A 172 -4.86 18.08 19.55
N PRO A 173 -4.53 16.83 19.94
CA PRO A 173 -3.71 15.89 19.18
C PRO A 173 -4.43 15.43 17.90
N LEU A 174 -3.67 15.21 16.81
CA LEU A 174 -4.21 14.72 15.54
C LEU A 174 -4.82 13.32 15.74
N ARG A 175 -6.08 13.18 15.33
CA ARG A 175 -6.82 11.91 15.24
C ARG A 175 -7.55 11.85 13.92
N VAL A 176 -7.29 10.79 13.16
CA VAL A 176 -7.82 10.61 11.80
C VAL A 176 -8.61 9.31 11.74
N VAL A 177 -9.79 9.35 11.15
CA VAL A 177 -10.70 8.20 11.00
C VAL A 177 -10.65 7.68 9.58
N VAL A 178 -10.34 6.40 9.46
CA VAL A 178 -10.38 5.64 8.22
C VAL A 178 -11.62 4.73 8.23
N PRO A 179 -12.60 4.96 7.35
CA PRO A 179 -13.73 4.05 7.20
C PRO A 179 -13.38 2.88 6.26
N ILE A 180 -13.66 1.66 6.71
CA ILE A 180 -13.52 0.43 5.91
C ILE A 180 -14.90 -0.21 5.79
N ARG A 181 -15.48 -0.23 4.58
CA ARG A 181 -16.85 -0.68 4.32
C ARG A 181 -16.90 -2.07 3.72
N ARG A 182 -17.81 -2.91 4.19
CA ARG A 182 -18.15 -4.21 3.61
C ARG A 182 -19.63 -4.50 3.80
N GLY A 183 -20.35 -4.65 2.69
CA GLY A 183 -21.80 -4.81 2.71
C GLY A 183 -22.49 -3.64 3.41
N ASP A 184 -23.28 -3.95 4.43
CA ASP A 184 -23.98 -3.02 5.31
C ASP A 184 -23.18 -2.67 6.59
N GLU A 185 -21.93 -3.14 6.71
CA GLU A 185 -21.07 -2.82 7.85
C GLU A 185 -19.93 -1.87 7.46
N THR A 186 -19.56 -1.03 8.43
CA THR A 186 -18.39 -0.15 8.35
C THR A 186 -17.57 -0.30 9.62
N LEU A 187 -16.31 -0.68 9.48
CA LEU A 187 -15.33 -0.53 10.54
C LEU A 187 -14.73 0.88 10.44
N ARG A 188 -14.94 1.70 11.47
CA ARG A 188 -14.19 2.95 11.66
C ARG A 188 -12.94 2.66 12.46
N VAL A 189 -11.80 3.07 11.94
CA VAL A 189 -10.50 2.95 12.60
C VAL A 189 -9.94 4.35 12.83
N THR A 190 -9.75 4.73 14.09
CA THR A 190 -9.14 6.01 14.45
C THR A 190 -7.65 5.80 14.68
N VAL A 191 -6.82 6.54 13.95
CA VAL A 191 -5.37 6.57 14.09
C VAL A 191 -4.89 7.90 14.65
N ASP A 192 -3.84 7.88 15.46
CA ASP A 192 -3.20 9.08 15.97
C ASP A 192 -2.11 9.64 15.02
N ALA A 193 -1.46 10.73 15.44
CA ALA A 193 -0.37 11.36 14.70
C ALA A 193 0.84 10.44 14.40
N ALA A 194 1.01 9.36 15.16
CA ALA A 194 2.08 8.39 14.95
C ALA A 194 1.66 7.24 14.01
N GLY A 195 0.41 7.25 13.52
CA GLY A 195 -0.15 6.16 12.71
C GLY A 195 -0.63 4.98 13.56
N THR A 196 -0.73 5.14 14.88
CA THR A 196 -1.15 4.06 15.79
C THR A 196 -2.67 4.01 15.84
N VAL A 197 -3.26 2.82 15.73
CA VAL A 197 -4.68 2.61 15.98
C VAL A 197 -4.97 2.85 17.45
N VAL A 198 -5.84 3.83 17.75
CA VAL A 198 -6.21 4.22 19.12
C VAL A 198 -7.66 3.87 19.46
N GLU A 199 -8.51 3.69 18.45
CA GLU A 199 -9.92 3.33 18.62
C GLU A 199 -10.45 2.62 17.38
N THR A 200 -11.39 1.69 17.59
CA THR A 200 -12.14 1.05 16.51
C THR A 200 -13.62 0.95 16.87
N ALA A 201 -14.49 1.11 15.89
CA ALA A 201 -15.94 0.96 16.05
C ALA A 201 -16.56 0.33 14.82
N ARG A 202 -17.33 -0.75 14.99
CA ARG A 202 -18.16 -1.34 13.93
C ARG A 202 -19.54 -0.68 13.92
N ILE A 203 -20.01 -0.30 12.75
CA ILE A 203 -21.28 0.37 12.53
C ILE A 203 -22.02 -0.39 11.43
N THR A 204 -23.23 -0.86 11.72
CA THR A 204 -24.14 -1.43 10.72
C THR A 204 -25.08 -0.34 10.21
N SER A 205 -25.10 -0.08 8.91
CA SER A 205 -26.12 0.74 8.28
C SER A 205 -27.45 -0.02 8.32
N ARG A 206 -28.43 0.55 9.02
CA ARG A 206 -29.83 0.07 9.01
C ARG A 206 -30.51 0.28 7.68
#